data_AF-A0A0F9K647-F1
#
_entry.id   AF-A0A0F9K647-F1
#
_cell.length_a   1.000
_cell.length_b   1.000
_cell.length_c   1.000
_cell.angle_alpha   90.00
_cell.angle_beta   90.00
_cell.angle_gamma   90.00
#
_symmetry.space_group_name_H-M   'P 1'
#
loop_
_entity.id
_entity.type
_entity.pdbx_description
1 polymer ?
#
loop_
_entity_poly.entity_id
_entity_poly.type
_entity_poly.pdbx_seq_one_letter_code
_entity_poly.pdbx_strand_id
1 'polypeptide(L)'
;MKKWTDEELVKLAKKKIDLNKLKDKQVILHPEISKWRSPEKPDLLLLKSLNDRGQIHAVTFRDLGEKGIQLLAGARRYAHMKLLKWTWDEIDTDVREKVSNREALILALEENLVRKDMTPMEQARAINSMLKMRMPMKVVTEIFDKGEGWVRSRKTLFELPKKVRDVFDEKDLDFGYSIPLRKLKGLEEAQMALIEEIVKGKEDGRYYGIDTIEKADEFVTRILKQVKDKEALLAKYGPCPKCGDGTNIHEAFGEDHLLCGECRHAWHGVTKEPWEFFELKQQAREMGFEIEEGAKLKFTPQQIAQMVADKAAEEEAEAGEATEEETLDKNFRSKATLLMLLEPLLKGDNIQKLQIHGENVEIQLIEGHEPGLHFKGLRKDYVDGVNKARIETLTSWGSDDVVKDTHDYVNKISA
;
A
#
# COMPACT_ATOMS: atom_id res chain seq x y z
N MET A 1 -17.95 -39.75 -41.15
CA MET A 1 -17.73 -39.37 -39.74
C MET A 1 -17.37 -40.57 -38.84
N LYS A 2 -16.22 -40.49 -38.17
CA LYS A 2 -15.83 -41.43 -37.09
C LYS A 2 -16.81 -41.26 -35.92
N LYS A 3 -17.35 -42.37 -35.39
CA LYS A 3 -18.14 -42.34 -34.15
C LYS A 3 -17.20 -42.43 -32.94
N TRP A 4 -17.32 -41.49 -32.02
CA TRP A 4 -16.51 -41.39 -30.81
C TRP A 4 -17.26 -42.02 -29.63
N THR A 5 -16.51 -42.67 -28.73
CA THR A 5 -17.04 -43.23 -27.48
C THR A 5 -17.19 -42.15 -26.41
N ASP A 6 -18.06 -42.38 -25.43
CA ASP A 6 -18.29 -41.45 -24.32
C ASP A 6 -17.01 -41.09 -23.55
N GLU A 7 -16.12 -42.07 -23.33
CA GLU A 7 -14.84 -41.84 -22.68
C GLU A 7 -13.90 -40.95 -23.50
N GLU A 8 -13.86 -41.13 -24.82
CA GLU A 8 -13.08 -40.26 -25.71
C GLU A 8 -13.63 -38.83 -25.73
N LEU A 9 -14.96 -38.67 -25.73
CA LEU A 9 -15.61 -37.35 -25.71
C LEU A 9 -15.31 -36.60 -24.40
N VAL A 10 -15.32 -37.29 -23.26
CA VAL A 10 -14.92 -36.71 -21.97
C VAL A 10 -13.44 -36.28 -22.00
N LYS A 11 -12.56 -37.06 -22.62
CA LYS A 11 -11.14 -36.68 -22.81
C LYS A 11 -11.00 -35.45 -23.71
N LEU A 12 -11.80 -35.33 -24.76
CA LEU A 12 -11.82 -34.16 -25.64
C LEU A 12 -12.31 -32.91 -24.90
N ALA A 13 -13.37 -33.01 -24.09
CA ALA A 13 -13.92 -31.89 -23.32
C ALA A 13 -12.96 -31.31 -22.27
N LYS A 14 -11.91 -32.04 -21.90
CA LYS A 14 -10.85 -31.57 -21.00
C LYS A 14 -9.77 -30.73 -21.72
N LYS A 15 -9.70 -30.76 -23.05
CA LYS A 15 -8.70 -30.00 -23.83
C LYS A 15 -9.21 -28.61 -24.13
N LYS A 16 -8.43 -27.55 -23.88
CA LYS A 16 -8.76 -26.20 -24.37
C LYS A 16 -8.61 -26.17 -25.90
N ILE A 17 -9.57 -25.56 -26.61
CA ILE A 17 -9.46 -25.31 -28.04
C ILE A 17 -9.15 -23.83 -28.26
N ASP A 18 -8.13 -23.56 -29.06
CA ASP A 18 -7.86 -22.24 -29.59
C ASP A 18 -8.19 -22.23 -31.08
N LEU A 19 -9.31 -21.60 -31.44
CA LEU A 19 -9.74 -21.48 -32.84
C LEU A 19 -8.69 -20.75 -33.71
N ASN A 20 -7.89 -19.85 -33.13
CA ASN A 20 -6.82 -19.16 -33.88
C ASN A 20 -5.69 -20.12 -34.31
N LYS A 21 -5.60 -21.29 -33.67
CA LYS A 21 -4.56 -22.30 -33.91
C LYS A 21 -5.08 -23.52 -34.67
N LEU A 22 -6.34 -23.51 -35.11
CA LEU A 22 -6.89 -24.60 -35.92
C LEU A 22 -6.23 -24.59 -37.31
N LYS A 23 -5.66 -25.74 -37.69
CA LYS A 23 -4.78 -25.93 -38.84
C LYS A 23 -5.50 -26.00 -40.20
N ASP A 24 -6.74 -25.51 -40.31
CA ASP A 24 -7.41 -25.46 -41.60
C ASP A 24 -6.98 -24.22 -42.36
N LYS A 25 -6.18 -24.43 -43.42
CA LYS A 25 -5.47 -23.40 -44.19
C LYS A 25 -6.37 -22.41 -44.97
N GLN A 26 -7.68 -22.35 -44.71
CA GLN A 26 -8.61 -21.49 -45.46
C GLN A 26 -9.66 -20.76 -44.60
N VAL A 27 -9.79 -21.08 -43.31
CA VAL A 27 -10.77 -20.42 -42.43
C VAL A 27 -10.10 -19.32 -41.60
N ILE A 28 -10.52 -18.09 -41.82
CA ILE A 28 -10.06 -16.91 -41.10
C ILE A 28 -11.13 -16.51 -40.07
N LEU A 29 -10.72 -16.08 -38.87
CA LEU A 29 -11.62 -15.38 -37.94
C LEU A 29 -11.62 -13.87 -38.23
N HIS A 30 -12.69 -13.18 -37.82
CA HIS A 30 -12.67 -11.71 -37.90
C HIS A 30 -11.47 -11.15 -37.09
N PRO A 31 -10.65 -10.23 -37.65
CA PRO A 31 -9.42 -9.75 -37.00
C PRO A 31 -9.63 -9.12 -35.63
N GLU A 32 -10.78 -8.51 -35.39
CA GLU A 32 -11.11 -7.98 -34.07
C GLU A 32 -11.46 -9.10 -33.10
N ILE A 33 -12.17 -10.14 -33.54
CA ILE A 33 -12.62 -11.25 -32.68
C ILE A 33 -11.45 -12.18 -32.33
N SER A 34 -10.55 -12.43 -33.28
CA SER A 34 -9.36 -13.26 -33.05
C SER A 34 -8.45 -12.71 -31.95
N LYS A 35 -8.43 -11.38 -31.77
CA LYS A 35 -7.59 -10.71 -30.75
C LYS A 35 -8.01 -10.99 -29.31
N TRP A 36 -9.28 -11.31 -29.09
CA TRP A 36 -9.82 -11.37 -27.73
C TRP A 36 -10.64 -12.61 -27.41
N ARG A 37 -10.91 -13.47 -28.40
CA ARG A 37 -11.51 -14.76 -28.12
C ARG A 37 -10.56 -15.61 -27.27
N SER A 38 -10.96 -15.87 -26.04
CA SER A 38 -10.25 -16.76 -25.14
C SER A 38 -10.37 -18.23 -25.62
N PRO A 39 -9.36 -19.08 -25.39
CA PRO A 39 -9.48 -20.51 -25.63
C PRO A 39 -10.65 -21.09 -24.86
N GLU A 40 -11.63 -21.62 -25.58
CA GLU A 40 -12.85 -22.15 -24.97
C GLU A 40 -12.60 -23.56 -24.43
N LYS A 41 -13.22 -23.86 -23.28
CA LYS A 41 -13.38 -25.23 -22.82
C LYS A 41 -14.51 -25.87 -23.64
N PRO A 42 -14.27 -27.00 -24.33
CA PRO A 42 -15.29 -27.66 -25.10
C PRO A 42 -16.42 -28.14 -24.20
N ASP A 43 -17.62 -28.03 -24.71
CA ASP A 43 -18.83 -28.48 -24.07
C ASP A 43 -19.10 -29.93 -24.42
N LEU A 44 -19.13 -30.77 -23.38
CA LEU A 44 -19.38 -32.19 -23.51
C LEU A 44 -20.76 -32.48 -24.12
N LEU A 45 -21.79 -31.69 -23.79
CA LEU A 45 -23.14 -31.87 -24.33
C LEU A 45 -23.16 -31.59 -25.84
N LEU A 46 -22.45 -30.53 -26.27
CA LEU A 46 -22.34 -30.21 -27.69
C LEU A 46 -21.54 -31.26 -28.46
N LEU A 47 -20.44 -31.78 -27.87
CA LEU A 47 -19.67 -32.88 -28.46
C LEU A 47 -20.52 -34.14 -28.64
N LYS A 48 -21.29 -34.53 -27.61
CA LYS A 48 -22.21 -35.68 -27.69
C LYS A 48 -23.30 -35.46 -28.74
N SER A 49 -23.92 -34.28 -28.75
CA SER A 49 -24.96 -33.95 -29.73
C SER A 49 -24.43 -34.03 -31.17
N LEU A 50 -23.25 -33.49 -31.45
CA LEU A 50 -22.64 -33.57 -32.79
C LEU A 50 -22.26 -35.01 -33.16
N ASN A 51 -21.78 -35.80 -32.21
CA ASN A 51 -21.41 -37.21 -32.45
C ASN A 51 -22.62 -38.10 -32.71
N ASP A 52 -23.75 -37.85 -32.03
CA ASP A 52 -24.92 -38.72 -32.06
C ASP A 52 -25.93 -38.31 -33.13
N ARG A 53 -26.14 -37.00 -33.30
CA ARG A 53 -27.18 -36.42 -34.17
C ARG A 53 -26.63 -35.66 -35.36
N GLY A 54 -25.30 -35.51 -35.47
CA GLY A 54 -24.67 -34.71 -36.50
C GLY A 54 -24.91 -33.21 -36.31
N GLN A 55 -24.66 -32.45 -37.38
CA GLN A 55 -24.86 -31.01 -37.40
C GLN A 55 -26.31 -30.67 -37.75
N ILE A 56 -27.00 -29.99 -36.83
CA ILE A 56 -28.39 -29.56 -37.02
C ILE A 56 -28.49 -28.18 -37.68
N HIS A 57 -27.53 -27.31 -37.38
CA HIS A 57 -27.50 -25.93 -37.86
C HIS A 57 -26.19 -25.66 -38.58
N ALA A 58 -26.28 -25.10 -39.79
CA ALA A 58 -25.14 -24.70 -40.61
C ALA A 58 -24.22 -23.71 -39.89
N VAL A 59 -22.92 -23.74 -40.23
CA VAL A 59 -21.93 -22.74 -39.82
C VAL A 59 -21.84 -21.69 -40.93
N THR A 60 -21.94 -20.41 -40.57
CA THR A 60 -21.98 -19.33 -41.56
C THR A 60 -20.58 -18.77 -41.79
N PHE A 61 -20.21 -18.65 -43.06
CA PHE A 61 -18.97 -18.05 -43.54
C PHE A 61 -19.28 -16.90 -44.50
N ARG A 62 -18.29 -16.04 -44.75
CA ARG A 62 -18.25 -15.18 -45.94
C ARG A 62 -17.06 -15.51 -46.80
N ASP A 63 -17.22 -15.36 -48.09
CA ASP A 63 -16.12 -15.49 -49.04
C ASP A 63 -15.27 -14.20 -49.05
N LEU A 64 -13.94 -14.34 -49.02
CA LEU A 64 -12.97 -13.27 -49.19
C LEU A 64 -12.12 -13.46 -50.46
N GLY A 65 -12.53 -14.35 -51.36
CA GLY A 65 -11.83 -14.70 -52.59
C GLY A 65 -10.50 -15.41 -52.28
N GLU A 66 -9.40 -14.90 -52.84
CA GLU A 66 -8.06 -15.47 -52.66
C GLU A 66 -7.58 -15.48 -51.20
N LYS A 67 -8.20 -14.68 -50.33
CA LYS A 67 -7.89 -14.68 -48.90
C LYS A 67 -8.52 -15.87 -48.16
N GLY A 68 -9.36 -16.67 -48.82
CA GLY A 68 -10.09 -17.77 -48.21
C GLY A 68 -11.45 -17.34 -47.69
N ILE A 69 -11.97 -18.08 -46.72
CA ILE A 69 -13.30 -17.88 -46.16
C ILE A 69 -13.20 -17.41 -44.72
N GLN A 70 -14.06 -16.47 -44.34
CA GLN A 70 -14.11 -15.99 -42.96
C GLN A 70 -15.32 -16.54 -42.23
N LEU A 71 -15.09 -17.13 -41.07
CA LEU A 71 -16.15 -17.59 -40.17
C LEU A 71 -16.91 -16.39 -39.59
N LEU A 72 -18.22 -16.35 -39.85
CA LEU A 72 -19.13 -15.32 -39.35
C LEU A 72 -19.88 -15.78 -38.10
N ALA A 73 -20.45 -16.97 -38.12
CA ALA A 73 -21.24 -17.48 -37.00
C ALA A 73 -21.16 -19.01 -36.92
N GLY A 74 -21.34 -19.55 -35.72
CA GLY A 74 -21.25 -20.98 -35.42
C GLY A 74 -19.86 -21.39 -34.95
N ALA A 75 -19.10 -20.49 -34.35
CA ALA A 75 -17.69 -20.76 -34.11
C ALA A 75 -17.42 -21.82 -33.05
N ARG A 76 -18.25 -21.91 -32.02
CA ARG A 76 -18.17 -23.02 -31.05
C ARG A 76 -18.47 -24.36 -31.74
N ARG A 77 -19.52 -24.41 -32.57
CA ARG A 77 -19.86 -25.63 -33.36
C ARG A 77 -18.71 -26.03 -34.25
N TYR A 78 -18.14 -25.07 -34.98
CA TYR A 78 -16.96 -25.29 -35.82
C TYR A 78 -15.78 -25.84 -35.01
N ALA A 79 -15.47 -25.26 -33.84
CA ALA A 79 -14.42 -25.74 -32.95
C ALA A 79 -14.63 -27.21 -32.53
N HIS A 80 -15.86 -27.57 -32.18
CA HIS A 80 -16.21 -28.93 -31.74
C HIS A 80 -16.15 -29.94 -32.88
N MET A 81 -16.64 -29.58 -34.07
CA MET A 81 -16.50 -30.40 -35.28
C MET A 81 -15.03 -30.64 -35.62
N LYS A 82 -14.16 -29.64 -35.44
CA LYS A 82 -12.71 -29.81 -35.61
C LYS A 82 -12.06 -30.70 -34.55
N LEU A 83 -12.53 -30.68 -33.30
CA LEU A 83 -12.10 -31.68 -32.31
C LEU A 83 -12.51 -33.10 -32.68
N LEU A 84 -13.72 -33.25 -33.24
CA LEU A 84 -14.23 -34.53 -33.76
C LEU A 84 -13.56 -34.93 -35.08
N LYS A 85 -12.62 -34.12 -35.58
CA LYS A 85 -11.83 -34.30 -36.80
C LYS A 85 -12.67 -34.29 -38.09
N TRP A 86 -13.74 -33.51 -38.10
CA TRP A 86 -14.57 -33.37 -39.30
C TRP A 86 -13.82 -32.64 -40.42
N THR A 87 -13.90 -33.16 -41.63
CA THR A 87 -13.39 -32.50 -42.83
C THR A 87 -14.29 -31.36 -43.27
N TRP A 88 -13.88 -30.57 -44.26
CA TRP A 88 -14.72 -29.51 -44.81
C TRP A 88 -16.02 -30.05 -45.41
N ASP A 89 -15.93 -31.14 -46.17
CA ASP A 89 -17.09 -31.79 -46.83
C ASP A 89 -18.10 -32.41 -45.85
N GLU A 90 -17.69 -32.63 -44.60
CA GLU A 90 -18.57 -33.14 -43.53
C GLU A 90 -19.31 -32.01 -42.79
N ILE A 91 -18.93 -30.75 -43.00
CA ILE A 91 -19.52 -29.60 -42.30
C ILE A 91 -20.55 -28.95 -43.23
N ASP A 92 -21.78 -28.81 -42.74
CA ASP A 92 -22.81 -28.02 -43.39
C ASP A 92 -22.50 -26.51 -43.23
N THR A 93 -22.39 -25.81 -44.35
CA THR A 93 -21.91 -24.42 -44.40
C THR A 93 -22.84 -23.51 -45.18
N ASP A 94 -23.14 -22.34 -44.61
CA ASP A 94 -23.80 -21.21 -45.30
C ASP A 94 -22.73 -20.18 -45.69
N VAL A 95 -22.37 -20.09 -46.97
CA VAL A 95 -21.33 -19.15 -47.46
C VAL A 95 -21.98 -17.94 -48.11
N ARG A 96 -21.75 -16.76 -47.55
CA ARG A 96 -22.30 -15.48 -48.02
C ARG A 96 -21.29 -14.68 -48.82
N GLU A 97 -21.69 -14.19 -50.00
CA GLU A 97 -20.79 -13.43 -50.89
C GLU A 97 -20.65 -11.94 -50.50
N LYS A 98 -21.72 -11.31 -49.99
CA LYS A 98 -21.78 -9.85 -49.79
C LYS A 98 -21.97 -9.48 -48.33
N VAL A 99 -20.91 -9.63 -47.52
CA VAL A 99 -20.91 -9.21 -46.11
C VAL A 99 -19.74 -8.26 -45.85
N SER A 100 -20.05 -7.03 -45.47
CA SER A 100 -19.04 -6.02 -45.12
C SER A 100 -18.29 -6.39 -43.83
N ASN A 101 -17.14 -5.77 -43.57
CA ASN A 101 -16.41 -6.00 -42.31
C ASN A 101 -17.24 -5.61 -41.08
N ARG A 102 -18.09 -4.58 -41.19
CA ARG A 102 -18.95 -4.13 -40.11
C ARG A 102 -20.02 -5.17 -39.79
N GLU A 103 -20.73 -5.64 -40.82
CA GLU A 103 -21.76 -6.68 -40.67
C GLU A 103 -21.15 -8.00 -40.19
N ALA A 104 -19.97 -8.36 -40.69
CA ALA A 104 -19.26 -9.56 -40.25
C ALA A 104 -18.95 -9.53 -38.74
N LEU A 105 -18.51 -8.38 -38.21
CA LEU A 105 -18.30 -8.21 -36.78
C LEU A 105 -19.61 -8.31 -36.01
N ILE A 106 -20.69 -7.67 -36.49
CA ILE A 106 -22.00 -7.70 -35.82
C ILE A 106 -22.53 -9.12 -35.71
N LEU A 107 -22.59 -9.86 -36.82
CA LEU A 107 -23.08 -11.24 -36.86
C LEU A 107 -22.29 -12.16 -35.90
N ALA A 108 -20.98 -11.96 -35.86
CA ALA A 108 -20.12 -12.75 -34.99
C ALA A 108 -20.23 -12.35 -33.51
N LEU A 109 -20.58 -11.09 -33.20
CA LEU A 109 -20.88 -10.64 -31.84
C LEU A 109 -22.26 -11.11 -31.38
N GLU A 110 -23.27 -11.05 -32.24
CA GLU A 110 -24.63 -11.52 -31.95
C GLU A 110 -24.64 -12.99 -31.52
N GLU A 111 -23.84 -13.85 -32.17
CA GLU A 111 -23.66 -15.24 -31.74
C GLU A 111 -23.20 -15.36 -30.27
N ASN A 112 -22.27 -14.49 -29.85
CA ASN A 112 -21.74 -14.52 -28.48
C ASN A 112 -22.74 -13.92 -27.47
N LEU A 113 -23.46 -12.86 -27.87
CA LEU A 113 -24.46 -12.18 -27.03
C LEU A 113 -25.67 -13.06 -26.71
N VAL A 114 -26.18 -13.81 -27.70
CA VAL A 114 -27.32 -14.73 -27.54
C VAL A 114 -27.07 -15.77 -26.45
N ARG A 115 -25.81 -16.13 -26.19
CA ARG A 115 -25.45 -17.13 -25.18
C ARG A 115 -25.37 -16.60 -23.76
N LYS A 116 -25.40 -15.28 -23.56
CA LYS A 116 -25.11 -14.62 -22.27
C LYS A 116 -23.76 -15.02 -21.64
N ASP A 117 -22.83 -15.55 -22.42
CA ASP A 117 -21.57 -16.13 -21.96
C ASP A 117 -20.38 -15.14 -21.98
N MET A 118 -20.56 -13.90 -22.47
CA MET A 118 -19.43 -12.96 -22.61
C MET A 118 -18.99 -12.36 -21.27
N THR A 119 -17.70 -12.43 -20.98
CA THR A 119 -17.12 -11.79 -19.79
C THR A 119 -17.24 -10.26 -19.86
N PRO A 120 -17.20 -9.53 -18.73
CA PRO A 120 -17.19 -8.07 -18.76
C PRO A 120 -16.07 -7.48 -19.63
N MET A 121 -14.90 -8.13 -19.67
CA MET A 121 -13.80 -7.70 -20.51
C MET A 121 -14.09 -7.95 -21.99
N GLU A 122 -14.63 -9.11 -22.37
CA GLU A 122 -15.05 -9.39 -23.76
C GLU A 122 -16.09 -8.38 -24.23
N GLN A 123 -17.08 -8.05 -23.39
CA GLN A 123 -18.05 -6.99 -23.66
C GLN A 123 -17.36 -5.65 -23.92
N ALA A 124 -16.43 -5.24 -23.05
CA ALA A 124 -15.70 -3.98 -23.20
C ALA A 124 -14.85 -3.94 -24.48
N ARG A 125 -14.22 -5.06 -24.85
CA ARG A 125 -13.44 -5.21 -26.09
C ARG A 125 -14.32 -5.10 -27.32
N ALA A 126 -15.45 -5.82 -27.34
CA ALA A 126 -16.44 -5.78 -28.42
C ALA A 126 -16.98 -4.36 -28.65
N ILE A 127 -17.40 -3.68 -27.57
CA ILE A 127 -17.85 -2.28 -27.60
C ILE A 127 -16.75 -1.39 -28.20
N ASN A 128 -15.51 -1.52 -27.73
CA ASN A 128 -14.41 -0.71 -28.22
C ASN A 128 -14.10 -0.97 -29.70
N SER A 129 -14.16 -2.23 -30.17
CA SER A 129 -13.98 -2.57 -31.59
C SER A 129 -15.07 -1.96 -32.47
N MET A 130 -16.34 -2.02 -32.06
CA MET A 130 -17.44 -1.40 -32.80
C MET A 130 -17.29 0.13 -32.88
N LEU A 131 -16.92 0.77 -31.78
CA LEU A 131 -16.68 2.22 -31.74
C LEU A 131 -15.49 2.63 -32.62
N LYS A 132 -14.40 1.84 -32.64
CA LYS A 132 -13.26 2.05 -33.55
C LYS A 132 -13.65 1.94 -35.03
N MET A 133 -14.62 1.09 -35.35
CA MET A 133 -15.18 0.99 -36.69
C MET A 133 -16.16 2.12 -37.04
N ARG A 134 -16.29 3.14 -36.18
CA ARG A 134 -17.22 4.28 -36.30
C ARG A 134 -18.68 3.83 -36.38
N MET A 135 -19.04 2.75 -35.70
CA MET A 135 -20.45 2.37 -35.56
C MET A 135 -21.15 3.40 -34.66
N PRO A 136 -22.37 3.86 -35.01
CA PRO A 136 -23.14 4.76 -34.16
C PRO A 136 -23.46 4.13 -32.80
N MET A 137 -23.50 4.94 -31.74
CA MET A 137 -23.85 4.47 -30.39
C MET A 137 -25.19 3.72 -30.37
N LYS A 138 -26.19 4.20 -31.14
CA LYS A 138 -27.50 3.57 -31.29
C LYS A 138 -27.41 2.10 -31.74
N VAL A 139 -26.55 1.80 -32.71
CA VAL A 139 -26.32 0.43 -33.20
C VAL A 139 -25.70 -0.44 -32.10
N VAL A 140 -24.74 0.10 -31.36
CA VAL A 140 -24.08 -0.61 -30.26
C VAL A 140 -25.07 -0.94 -29.13
N THR A 141 -25.96 0.00 -28.78
CA THR A 141 -26.99 -0.22 -27.75
C THR A 141 -28.04 -1.24 -28.18
N GLU A 142 -28.41 -1.25 -29.47
CA GLU A 142 -29.35 -2.22 -30.04
C GLU A 142 -28.77 -3.63 -30.00
N ILE A 143 -27.50 -3.80 -30.41
CA ILE A 143 -26.81 -5.09 -30.40
C ILE A 143 -26.76 -5.70 -28.99
N PHE A 144 -26.46 -4.88 -27.98
CA PHE A 144 -26.33 -5.36 -26.60
C PHE A 144 -27.66 -5.45 -25.84
N ASP A 145 -28.75 -4.89 -26.39
CA ASP A 145 -30.02 -4.69 -25.68
C ASP A 145 -29.81 -3.98 -24.32
N LYS A 146 -29.04 -2.88 -24.36
CA LYS A 146 -28.68 -2.07 -23.17
C LYS A 146 -28.65 -0.59 -23.52
N GLY A 147 -28.95 0.27 -22.53
CA GLY A 147 -28.88 1.72 -22.71
C GLY A 147 -27.44 2.26 -22.84
N GLU A 148 -27.32 3.49 -23.36
CA GLU A 148 -26.01 4.13 -23.58
C GLU A 148 -25.15 4.21 -22.31
N GLY A 149 -25.76 4.45 -21.15
CA GLY A 149 -25.06 4.51 -19.88
C GLY A 149 -24.33 3.20 -19.54
N TRP A 150 -24.96 2.06 -19.83
CA TRP A 150 -24.35 0.74 -19.69
C TRP A 150 -23.16 0.60 -20.65
N VAL A 151 -23.34 0.93 -21.94
CA VAL A 151 -22.28 0.84 -22.95
C VAL A 151 -21.06 1.70 -22.58
N ARG A 152 -21.28 2.95 -22.18
CA ARG A 152 -20.23 3.87 -21.73
C ARG A 152 -19.52 3.34 -20.49
N SER A 153 -20.27 2.84 -19.51
CA SER A 153 -19.72 2.20 -18.32
C SER A 153 -18.84 1.01 -18.68
N ARG A 154 -19.28 0.10 -19.55
CA ARG A 154 -18.51 -1.10 -19.93
C ARG A 154 -17.26 -0.75 -20.72
N LYS A 155 -17.34 0.22 -21.63
CA LYS A 155 -16.17 0.75 -22.34
C LYS A 155 -15.05 1.17 -21.39
N THR A 156 -15.38 1.68 -20.21
CA THR A 156 -14.37 2.19 -19.27
C THR A 156 -13.44 1.12 -18.72
N LEU A 157 -13.86 -0.14 -18.71
CA LEU A 157 -12.98 -1.26 -18.38
C LEU A 157 -11.83 -1.40 -19.40
N PHE A 158 -12.09 -1.08 -20.67
CA PHE A 158 -11.05 -1.07 -21.71
C PHE A 158 -10.09 0.13 -21.59
N GLU A 159 -10.43 1.15 -20.78
CA GLU A 159 -9.57 2.31 -20.50
C GLU A 159 -8.51 2.02 -19.42
N LEU A 160 -8.60 0.89 -18.72
CA LEU A 160 -7.58 0.45 -17.78
C LEU A 160 -6.26 0.07 -18.51
N PRO A 161 -5.10 0.21 -17.86
CA PRO A 161 -3.82 -0.24 -18.41
C PRO A 161 -3.87 -1.71 -18.86
N LYS A 162 -3.12 -2.05 -19.91
CA LYS A 162 -3.15 -3.41 -20.49
C LYS A 162 -2.89 -4.49 -19.44
N LYS A 163 -1.86 -4.31 -18.59
CA LYS A 163 -1.50 -5.27 -17.54
C LYS A 163 -2.67 -5.53 -16.57
N VAL A 164 -3.34 -4.46 -16.12
CA VAL A 164 -4.51 -4.54 -15.25
C VAL A 164 -5.66 -5.29 -15.95
N ARG A 165 -5.91 -5.00 -17.23
CA ARG A 165 -6.96 -5.69 -18.01
C ARG A 165 -6.67 -7.18 -18.19
N ASP A 166 -5.42 -7.55 -18.41
CA ASP A 166 -5.01 -8.94 -18.58
C ASP A 166 -5.29 -9.73 -17.28
N VAL A 167 -4.92 -9.19 -16.12
CA VAL A 167 -5.21 -9.81 -14.81
C VAL A 167 -6.71 -9.85 -14.53
N PHE A 168 -7.44 -8.77 -14.84
CA PHE A 168 -8.89 -8.68 -14.63
C PHE A 168 -9.65 -9.78 -15.38
N ASP A 169 -9.25 -10.02 -16.63
CA ASP A 169 -9.85 -11.04 -17.50
C ASP A 169 -9.43 -12.46 -17.08
N GLU A 170 -8.14 -12.67 -16.82
CA GLU A 170 -7.60 -13.97 -16.40
C GLU A 170 -8.26 -14.45 -15.09
N LYS A 171 -8.45 -13.54 -14.15
CA LYS A 171 -9.01 -13.83 -12.83
C LYS A 171 -10.52 -13.73 -12.80
N ASP A 172 -11.19 -13.45 -13.92
CA ASP A 172 -12.65 -13.33 -14.03
C ASP A 172 -13.24 -12.45 -12.92
N LEU A 173 -12.72 -11.23 -12.81
CA LEU A 173 -13.14 -10.29 -11.76
C LEU A 173 -14.50 -9.67 -12.09
N ASP A 174 -15.30 -9.41 -11.05
CA ASP A 174 -16.57 -8.72 -11.21
C ASP A 174 -16.35 -7.30 -11.76
N PHE A 175 -17.19 -6.88 -12.70
CA PHE A 175 -17.15 -5.56 -13.31
C PHE A 175 -17.09 -4.41 -12.30
N GLY A 176 -17.72 -4.54 -11.13
CA GLY A 176 -17.73 -3.52 -10.08
C GLY A 176 -16.35 -3.11 -9.59
N TYR A 177 -15.37 -4.02 -9.60
CA TYR A 177 -13.96 -3.69 -9.27
C TYR A 177 -13.31 -2.70 -10.24
N SER A 178 -13.89 -2.49 -11.42
CA SER A 178 -13.43 -1.45 -12.35
C SER A 178 -13.60 -0.02 -11.78
N ILE A 179 -14.57 0.20 -10.88
CA ILE A 179 -14.85 1.51 -10.29
C ILE A 179 -13.66 2.01 -9.45
N PRO A 180 -13.21 1.28 -8.42
CA PRO A 180 -12.07 1.71 -7.61
C PRO A 180 -10.77 1.75 -8.41
N LEU A 181 -10.55 0.80 -9.34
CA LEU A 181 -9.39 0.84 -10.24
C LEU A 181 -9.38 2.13 -11.08
N ARG A 182 -10.53 2.61 -11.55
CA ARG A 182 -10.62 3.85 -12.35
C ARG A 182 -10.44 5.12 -11.53
N LYS A 183 -10.71 5.10 -10.22
CA LYS A 183 -10.39 6.23 -9.33
C LYS A 183 -8.87 6.49 -9.28
N LEU A 184 -8.06 5.46 -9.53
CA LEU A 184 -6.60 5.52 -9.61
C LEU A 184 -6.07 5.79 -11.03
N LYS A 185 -6.88 6.37 -11.92
CA LYS A 185 -6.47 6.65 -13.31
C LYS A 185 -5.20 7.52 -13.34
N GLY A 186 -4.20 7.06 -14.10
CA GLY A 186 -2.90 7.73 -14.23
C GLY A 186 -1.85 7.26 -13.22
N LEU A 187 -2.22 6.39 -12.28
CA LEU A 187 -1.34 5.76 -11.29
C LEU A 187 -1.30 4.25 -11.56
N GLU A 188 -0.61 3.82 -12.61
CA GLU A 188 -0.65 2.42 -13.07
C GLU A 188 -0.15 1.43 -12.00
N GLU A 189 0.87 1.82 -11.24
CA GLU A 189 1.42 1.04 -10.13
C GLU A 189 0.40 0.85 -9.02
N ALA A 190 -0.37 1.89 -8.69
CA ALA A 190 -1.43 1.81 -7.69
C ALA A 190 -2.60 0.95 -8.19
N GLN A 191 -2.94 1.01 -9.48
CA GLN A 191 -3.93 0.14 -10.09
C GLN A 191 -3.50 -1.34 -10.06
N MET A 192 -2.21 -1.60 -10.31
CA MET A 192 -1.64 -2.94 -10.22
C MET A 192 -1.63 -3.47 -8.77
N ALA A 193 -1.20 -2.66 -7.80
CA ALA A 193 -1.24 -3.06 -6.40
C ALA A 193 -2.67 -3.37 -5.92
N LEU A 194 -3.66 -2.54 -6.33
CA LEU A 194 -5.06 -2.78 -5.97
C LEU A 194 -5.60 -4.08 -6.57
N ILE A 195 -5.33 -4.36 -7.84
CA ILE A 195 -5.86 -5.59 -8.47
C ILE A 195 -5.22 -6.84 -7.86
N GLU A 196 -3.95 -6.78 -7.45
CA GLU A 196 -3.30 -7.87 -6.73
C GLU A 196 -3.96 -8.15 -5.37
N GLU A 197 -4.30 -7.11 -4.61
CA GLU A 197 -5.05 -7.25 -3.36
C GLU A 197 -6.47 -7.80 -3.56
N ILE A 198 -7.14 -7.41 -4.66
CA ILE A 198 -8.45 -7.98 -5.05
C ILE A 198 -8.33 -9.47 -5.38
N VAL A 199 -7.28 -9.85 -6.11
CA VAL A 199 -7.03 -11.25 -6.49
C VAL A 199 -6.75 -12.10 -5.26
N LYS A 200 -5.92 -11.62 -4.32
CA LYS A 200 -5.69 -12.30 -3.02
C LYS A 200 -7.00 -12.50 -2.27
N GLY A 201 -7.83 -11.45 -2.17
CA GLY A 201 -9.15 -11.55 -1.52
C GLY A 201 -10.09 -12.55 -2.16
N LYS A 202 -10.01 -12.72 -3.49
CA LYS A 202 -10.77 -13.74 -4.23
C LYS A 202 -10.26 -15.16 -3.99
N GLU A 203 -8.95 -15.35 -3.87
CA GLU A 203 -8.30 -16.67 -3.77
C GLU A 203 -8.25 -17.21 -2.33
N ASP A 204 -7.88 -16.38 -1.36
CA ASP A 204 -7.67 -16.79 0.04
C ASP A 204 -8.96 -16.86 0.87
N GLY A 205 -10.08 -16.38 0.30
CA GLY A 205 -11.29 -16.12 1.08
C GLY A 205 -11.08 -14.97 2.07
N ARG A 206 -12.12 -14.59 2.83
CA ARG A 206 -12.25 -13.31 3.57
C ARG A 206 -11.15 -12.93 4.59
N TYR A 207 -10.09 -13.73 4.71
CA TYR A 207 -9.04 -13.59 5.72
C TYR A 207 -7.91 -12.66 5.29
N TYR A 208 -7.55 -12.62 4.01
CA TYR A 208 -6.47 -11.77 3.49
C TYR A 208 -6.88 -11.10 2.15
N GLY A 209 -6.56 -9.82 1.98
CA GLY A 209 -6.85 -9.05 0.76
C GLY A 209 -8.23 -8.39 0.72
N ILE A 210 -8.63 -7.95 -0.48
CA ILE A 210 -9.87 -7.21 -0.74
C ILE A 210 -10.87 -8.14 -1.45
N ASP A 211 -11.89 -8.58 -0.71
CA ASP A 211 -12.86 -9.59 -1.17
C ASP A 211 -14.18 -9.00 -1.70
N THR A 212 -14.39 -7.70 -1.52
CA THR A 212 -15.63 -6.98 -1.87
C THR A 212 -15.34 -5.66 -2.57
N ILE A 213 -16.27 -5.25 -3.44
CA ILE A 213 -16.15 -4.01 -4.23
C ILE A 213 -16.18 -2.79 -3.30
N GLU A 214 -16.99 -2.84 -2.25
CA GLU A 214 -17.12 -1.80 -1.24
C GLU A 214 -15.79 -1.58 -0.51
N LYS A 215 -15.14 -2.66 -0.04
CA LYS A 215 -13.82 -2.57 0.59
C LYS A 215 -12.76 -2.01 -0.36
N ALA A 216 -12.79 -2.39 -1.64
CA ALA A 216 -11.89 -1.84 -2.64
C ALA A 216 -12.09 -0.33 -2.80
N ASP A 217 -13.35 0.11 -2.85
CA ASP A 217 -13.71 1.52 -3.02
C ASP A 217 -13.38 2.37 -1.78
N GLU A 218 -13.64 1.86 -0.59
CA GLU A 218 -13.25 2.47 0.68
C GLU A 218 -11.73 2.58 0.80
N PHE A 219 -11.00 1.51 0.46
CA PHE A 219 -9.54 1.49 0.49
C PHE A 219 -8.97 2.60 -0.39
N VAL A 220 -9.38 2.67 -1.66
CA VAL A 220 -8.91 3.69 -2.60
C VAL A 220 -9.30 5.10 -2.13
N THR A 221 -10.55 5.27 -1.69
CA THR A 221 -11.04 6.58 -1.23
C THR A 221 -10.26 7.08 -0.02
N ARG A 222 -9.93 6.20 0.93
CA ARG A 222 -9.10 6.50 2.09
C ARG A 222 -7.69 6.90 1.70
N ILE A 223 -7.03 6.14 0.82
CA ILE A 223 -5.67 6.44 0.35
C ILE A 223 -5.62 7.78 -0.39
N LEU A 224 -6.55 8.03 -1.31
CA LEU A 224 -6.62 9.30 -2.04
C LEU A 224 -6.86 10.49 -1.11
N LYS A 225 -7.65 10.31 -0.05
CA LYS A 225 -7.82 11.34 0.99
C LYS A 225 -6.50 11.61 1.71
N GLN A 226 -5.81 10.57 2.17
CA GLN A 226 -4.52 10.70 2.86
C GLN A 226 -3.46 11.40 1.98
N VAL A 227 -3.42 11.09 0.68
CA VAL A 227 -2.50 11.77 -0.25
C VAL A 227 -2.84 13.26 -0.37
N LYS A 228 -4.12 13.62 -0.52
CA LYS A 228 -4.54 15.02 -0.57
C LYS A 228 -4.26 15.79 0.71
N ASP A 229 -4.56 15.17 1.85
CA ASP A 229 -4.31 15.78 3.17
C ASP A 229 -2.81 16.06 3.32
N LYS A 230 -1.98 15.10 2.96
CA LYS A 230 -0.52 15.24 2.94
C LYS A 230 -0.02 16.31 1.97
N GLU A 231 -0.54 16.38 0.74
CA GLU A 231 -0.20 17.44 -0.21
C GLU A 231 -0.56 18.82 0.34
N ALA A 232 -1.71 18.95 1.00
CA ALA A 232 -2.12 20.18 1.66
C ALA A 232 -1.18 20.56 2.81
N LEU A 233 -0.74 19.58 3.62
CA LEU A 233 0.26 19.79 4.67
C LEU A 233 1.60 20.25 4.09
N LEU A 234 2.09 19.61 3.03
CA LEU A 234 3.33 20.01 2.38
C LEU A 234 3.25 21.39 1.75
N ALA A 235 2.11 21.74 1.14
CA ALA A 235 1.91 23.07 0.58
C ALA A 235 1.88 24.15 1.69
N LYS A 236 1.25 23.86 2.83
CA LYS A 236 1.12 24.79 3.95
C LYS A 236 2.43 24.93 4.74
N TYR A 237 3.17 23.82 4.87
CA TYR A 237 4.22 23.70 5.87
C TYR A 237 5.57 23.18 5.35
N GLY A 238 5.69 22.80 4.09
CA GLY A 238 6.95 22.30 3.53
C GLY A 238 7.40 20.95 4.13
N PRO A 239 8.57 20.46 3.69
CA PRO A 239 9.13 19.19 4.15
C PRO A 239 9.62 19.24 5.60
N CYS A 240 9.89 18.07 6.18
CA CYS A 240 10.46 17.95 7.52
C CYS A 240 11.78 18.73 7.63
N PRO A 241 11.94 19.62 8.64
CA PRO A 241 13.15 20.44 8.78
C PRO A 241 14.41 19.65 9.17
N LYS A 242 14.28 18.43 9.70
CA LYS A 242 15.42 17.60 10.13
C LYS A 242 15.98 16.73 9.00
N CYS A 243 15.11 16.02 8.29
CA CYS A 243 15.53 15.06 7.27
C CYS A 243 15.22 15.51 5.83
N GLY A 244 14.47 16.59 5.65
CA GLY A 244 14.01 17.04 4.34
C GLY A 244 12.92 16.15 3.72
N ASP A 245 12.47 15.10 4.40
CA ASP A 245 11.39 14.27 3.89
C ASP A 245 10.07 15.04 3.87
N GLY A 246 9.46 15.09 2.70
CA GLY A 246 8.09 15.56 2.50
C GLY A 246 7.11 14.41 2.28
N THR A 247 7.57 13.16 2.21
CA THR A 247 6.75 12.05 1.77
C THR A 247 6.09 11.29 2.93
N ASN A 248 6.35 11.64 4.18
CA ASN A 248 5.72 10.98 5.30
C ASN A 248 5.52 11.98 6.46
N ILE A 249 4.47 12.81 6.36
CA ILE A 249 4.13 13.84 7.36
C ILE A 249 2.69 13.62 7.85
N HIS A 250 2.50 13.67 9.16
CA HIS A 250 1.21 13.52 9.82
C HIS A 250 0.96 14.70 10.76
N GLU A 251 -0.30 15.12 10.91
CA GLU A 251 -0.70 15.96 12.04
C GLU A 251 -0.80 15.11 13.30
N ALA A 252 -0.26 15.62 14.41
CA ALA A 252 -0.48 15.01 15.71
C ALA A 252 -1.91 15.25 16.19
N PHE A 253 -2.43 14.29 16.95
CA PHE A 253 -3.84 14.30 17.32
C PHE A 253 -4.14 15.44 18.31
N GLY A 254 -4.86 16.46 17.86
CA GLY A 254 -5.32 17.56 18.71
C GLY A 254 -4.29 18.65 19.02
N GLU A 255 -3.14 18.65 18.34
CA GLU A 255 -2.07 19.63 18.54
C GLU A 255 -1.60 20.23 17.21
N ASP A 256 -1.17 21.50 17.22
CA ASP A 256 -0.68 22.25 16.03
C ASP A 256 0.74 21.82 15.58
N HIS A 257 1.11 20.56 15.83
CA HIS A 257 2.42 20.03 15.52
C HIS A 257 2.36 18.88 14.50
N LEU A 258 3.39 18.83 13.68
CA LEU A 258 3.56 17.85 12.61
C LEU A 258 4.59 16.81 13.02
N LEU A 259 4.36 15.56 12.63
CA LEU A 259 5.22 14.43 12.87
C LEU A 259 5.74 13.87 11.54
N CYS A 260 7.05 13.70 11.42
CA CYS A 260 7.66 12.99 10.30
C CYS A 260 7.60 11.49 10.58
N GLY A 261 6.91 10.72 9.74
CA GLY A 261 6.87 9.26 9.86
C GLY A 261 8.21 8.57 9.60
N GLU A 262 9.16 9.24 8.91
CA GLU A 262 10.49 8.67 8.63
C GLU A 262 11.44 8.80 9.82
N CYS A 263 11.67 10.02 10.30
CA CYS A 263 12.65 10.28 11.37
C CYS A 263 12.02 10.54 12.74
N ARG A 264 10.68 10.41 12.85
CA ARG A 264 9.89 10.70 14.06
C ARG A 264 10.07 12.10 14.62
N HIS A 265 10.57 13.04 13.81
CA HIS A 265 10.75 14.43 14.22
C HIS A 265 9.41 15.14 14.33
N ALA A 266 9.16 15.80 15.46
CA ALA A 266 8.01 16.64 15.70
C ALA A 266 8.39 18.12 15.57
N TRP A 267 7.63 18.92 14.81
CA TRP A 267 7.86 20.36 14.70
C TRP A 267 6.55 21.13 14.62
N HIS A 268 6.59 22.39 15.08
CA HIS A 268 5.43 23.26 15.03
C HIS A 268 5.10 23.64 13.58
N GLY A 269 3.82 23.54 13.22
CA GLY A 269 3.36 23.76 11.84
C GLY A 269 3.80 25.11 11.30
N VAL A 270 3.66 26.21 12.04
CA VAL A 270 3.94 27.55 11.51
C VAL A 270 5.43 27.93 11.62
N THR A 271 6.02 27.82 12.81
CA THR A 271 7.37 28.35 13.09
C THR A 271 8.50 27.44 12.59
N LYS A 272 8.20 26.18 12.25
CA LYS A 272 9.21 25.14 11.87
C LYS A 272 10.18 24.75 12.98
N GLU A 273 9.98 25.26 14.18
CA GLU A 273 10.80 24.91 15.34
C GLU A 273 10.46 23.50 15.85
N PRO A 274 11.43 22.77 16.43
CA PRO A 274 11.16 21.53 17.13
C PRO A 274 10.01 21.72 18.14
N TRP A 275 9.10 20.76 18.21
CA TRP A 275 7.87 20.91 19.00
C TRP A 275 8.14 21.21 20.48
N GLU A 276 9.05 20.45 21.09
CA GLU A 276 9.47 20.64 22.50
C GLU A 276 9.95 22.07 22.77
N PHE A 277 10.67 22.66 21.81
CA PHE A 277 11.17 24.03 21.94
C PHE A 277 10.04 25.06 21.83
N PHE A 278 9.09 24.86 20.92
CA PHE A 278 7.91 25.72 20.79
C PHE A 278 7.03 25.66 22.05
N GLU A 279 6.79 24.47 22.59
CA GLU A 279 6.01 24.26 23.81
C GLU A 279 6.65 24.97 25.01
N LEU A 280 7.96 24.81 25.20
CA LEU A 280 8.71 25.51 26.25
C LEU A 280 8.64 27.03 26.10
N LYS A 281 8.71 27.57 24.88
CA LYS A 281 8.54 29.02 24.62
C LYS A 281 7.16 29.51 25.03
N GLN A 282 6.10 28.76 24.76
CA GLN A 282 4.74 29.14 25.17
C GLN A 282 4.59 29.13 26.70
N GLN A 283 5.03 28.07 27.36
CA GLN A 283 4.98 27.95 28.82
C GLN A 283 5.79 29.06 29.52
N ALA A 284 6.98 29.39 29.02
CA ALA A 284 7.79 30.47 29.57
C ALA A 284 7.10 31.85 29.45
N ARG A 285 6.43 32.12 28.32
CA ARG A 285 5.64 33.36 28.14
C ARG A 285 4.44 33.42 29.09
N GLU A 286 3.74 32.30 29.28
CA GLU A 286 2.61 32.20 30.24
C GLU A 286 3.05 32.44 31.68
N MET A 287 4.27 32.03 32.04
CA MET A 287 4.88 32.29 33.35
C MET A 287 5.48 33.70 33.50
N GLY A 288 5.37 34.56 32.48
CA GLY A 288 5.81 35.95 32.53
C GLY A 288 7.30 36.17 32.25
N PHE A 289 8.00 35.21 31.66
CA PHE A 289 9.39 35.38 31.23
C PHE A 289 9.44 36.07 29.85
N GLU A 290 10.30 37.08 29.71
CA GLU A 290 10.65 37.66 28.40
C GLU A 290 11.69 36.79 27.71
N ILE A 291 11.39 36.36 26.48
CA ILE A 291 12.28 35.54 25.67
C ILE A 291 12.93 36.45 24.62
N GLU A 292 14.19 36.81 24.82
CA GLU A 292 15.00 37.46 23.78
C GLU A 292 15.46 36.42 22.75
N GLU A 293 15.02 36.57 21.49
CA GLU A 293 15.52 35.75 20.38
C GLU A 293 16.94 36.21 20.00
N GLY A 294 17.93 35.73 20.75
CA GLY A 294 19.34 35.95 20.45
C GLY A 294 19.68 35.48 19.03
N ALA A 295 20.43 36.31 18.30
CA ALA A 295 20.87 36.07 16.93
C ALA A 295 21.39 34.64 16.72
N LYS A 296 21.09 34.04 15.55
CA LYS A 296 21.67 32.77 15.07
C LYS A 296 23.12 32.66 15.52
N LEU A 297 23.40 31.71 16.42
CA LEU A 297 24.73 31.46 16.96
C LEU A 297 25.74 31.42 15.79
N LYS A 298 26.65 32.39 15.75
CA LYS A 298 27.71 32.50 14.74
C LYS A 298 28.69 31.32 14.77
N PHE A 299 28.67 30.55 15.87
CA PHE A 299 29.58 29.46 16.14
C PHE A 299 28.84 28.22 16.66
N THR A 300 29.28 27.04 16.25
CA THR A 300 28.71 25.77 16.71
C THR A 300 29.13 25.48 18.16
N PRO A 301 28.39 24.64 18.91
CA PRO A 301 28.80 24.21 20.26
C PRO A 301 30.22 23.64 20.32
N GLN A 302 30.69 22.99 19.25
CA GLN A 302 32.06 22.50 19.13
C GLN A 302 33.10 23.63 19.02
N GLN A 303 32.79 24.73 18.33
CA GLN A 303 33.67 25.90 18.24
C GLN A 303 33.76 26.65 19.57
N ILE A 304 32.68 26.69 20.34
CA ILE A 304 32.67 27.26 21.69
C ILE A 304 33.47 26.36 22.65
N ALA A 305 33.29 25.04 22.58
CA ALA A 305 34.05 24.10 23.40
C ALA A 305 35.57 24.20 23.13
N GLN A 306 35.98 24.36 21.86
CA GLN A 306 37.38 24.57 21.52
C GLN A 306 37.93 25.88 22.07
N MET A 307 37.18 26.99 21.94
CA MET A 307 37.59 28.28 22.51
C MET A 307 37.71 28.28 24.03
N VAL A 308 36.86 27.53 24.73
CA VAL A 308 36.92 27.36 26.19
C VAL A 308 38.12 26.49 26.58
N ALA A 309 38.41 25.43 25.83
CA ALA A 309 39.57 24.57 26.06
C ALA A 309 40.88 25.32 25.84
N ASP A 310 40.98 26.13 24.78
CA ASP A 310 42.17 26.93 24.47
C ASP A 310 42.44 27.96 25.58
N LYS A 311 41.37 28.53 26.17
CA LYS A 311 41.46 29.51 27.27
C LYS A 311 41.79 28.88 28.61
N ALA A 312 41.24 27.69 28.89
CA ALA A 312 41.57 26.92 30.09
C ALA A 312 43.04 26.46 30.07
N ALA A 313 43.57 26.12 28.88
CA ALA A 313 44.98 25.77 28.71
C ALA A 313 45.92 26.98 28.89
N GLU A 314 45.49 28.19 28.51
CA GLU A 314 46.21 29.44 28.83
C GLU A 314 46.21 29.72 30.35
N GLU A 315 45.08 29.51 31.03
CA GLU A 315 44.95 29.74 32.48
C GLU A 315 45.71 28.70 33.33
N GLU A 316 45.75 27.42 32.91
CA GLU A 316 46.55 26.38 33.57
C GLU A 316 48.07 26.59 33.41
N ALA A 317 48.50 27.26 32.34
CA ALA A 317 49.91 27.62 32.15
C ALA A 317 50.37 28.75 33.08
N GLU A 318 49.45 29.55 33.64
CA GLU A 318 49.76 30.70 34.51
C GLU A 318 49.68 30.40 36.02
N ALA A 319 49.04 29.31 36.45
CA ALA A 319 48.80 29.02 37.88
C ALA A 319 49.81 28.02 38.48
N GLY A 320 51.00 28.51 38.86
CA GLY A 320 51.98 27.76 39.66
C GLY A 320 51.69 27.75 41.17
N GLU A 321 51.75 26.53 41.74
CA GLU A 321 52.02 26.10 43.13
C GLU A 321 51.26 26.73 44.34
N ALA A 322 50.35 25.95 44.94
CA ALA A 322 50.01 26.00 46.37
C ALA A 322 49.65 24.60 46.91
N THR A 323 50.02 24.32 48.17
CA THR A 323 50.26 22.98 48.78
C THR A 323 49.04 22.25 49.38
N GLU A 324 49.14 20.91 49.42
CA GLU A 324 48.11 19.89 49.66
C GLU A 324 47.52 19.73 51.09
N GLU A 325 47.89 20.51 52.10
CA GLU A 325 47.62 20.14 53.51
C GLU A 325 46.37 20.76 54.17
N GLU A 326 45.69 21.75 53.55
CA GLU A 326 44.52 22.42 54.16
C GLU A 326 43.14 21.92 53.67
N THR A 327 43.06 20.99 52.72
CA THR A 327 41.76 20.54 52.15
C THR A 327 41.28 19.16 52.61
N LEU A 328 42.05 18.45 53.46
CA LEU A 328 41.85 17.02 53.72
C LEU A 328 40.93 16.66 54.91
N ASP A 329 40.68 17.54 55.89
CA ASP A 329 39.99 17.13 57.13
C ASP A 329 38.45 17.38 57.16
N LYS A 330 37.89 18.14 56.20
CA LYS A 330 36.42 18.32 56.08
C LYS A 330 35.72 17.34 55.14
N ASN A 331 36.47 16.65 54.27
CA ASN A 331 35.91 15.77 53.24
C ASN A 331 35.74 14.30 53.67
N PHE A 332 36.24 13.90 54.85
CA PHE A 332 36.34 12.48 55.22
C PHE A 332 35.17 11.92 56.02
N ARG A 333 34.31 12.74 56.65
CA ARG A 333 33.23 12.23 57.53
C ARG A 333 31.87 12.00 56.88
N SER A 334 31.62 12.52 55.67
CA SER A 334 30.36 12.28 54.91
C SER A 334 30.49 11.22 53.80
N LYS A 335 31.72 10.91 53.35
CA LYS A 335 31.98 9.98 52.24
C LYS A 335 31.69 8.51 52.58
N ALA A 336 32.04 8.06 53.80
CA ALA A 336 31.99 6.63 54.15
C ALA A 336 30.55 6.07 54.16
N THR A 337 29.58 6.83 54.66
CA THR A 337 28.18 6.37 54.77
C THR A 337 27.46 6.34 53.41
N LEU A 338 27.78 7.28 52.51
CA LEU A 338 27.20 7.32 51.16
C LEU A 338 27.80 6.23 50.26
N LEU A 339 29.11 5.95 50.38
CA LEU A 339 29.79 4.90 49.63
C LEU A 339 29.26 3.50 49.98
N MET A 340 28.97 3.22 51.26
CA MET A 340 28.35 1.95 51.66
C MET A 340 26.90 1.80 51.16
N LEU A 341 26.16 2.91 51.00
CA LEU A 341 24.79 2.90 50.47
C LEU A 341 24.76 2.72 48.94
N LEU A 342 25.77 3.20 48.23
CA LEU A 342 25.87 3.15 46.76
C LEU A 342 26.65 1.93 46.24
N GLU A 343 27.28 1.15 47.12
CA GLU A 343 28.03 -0.07 46.80
C GLU A 343 27.24 -1.12 45.98
N PRO A 344 25.92 -1.33 46.20
CA PRO A 344 25.13 -2.23 45.35
C PRO A 344 24.90 -1.70 43.93
N LEU A 345 24.83 -0.38 43.75
CA LEU A 345 24.64 0.27 42.44
C LEU A 345 25.93 0.25 41.61
N LEU A 346 27.09 0.26 42.28
CA LEU A 346 28.41 0.13 41.65
C LEU A 346 28.73 -1.28 41.16
N LYS A 347 28.02 -2.32 41.64
CA LYS A 347 28.15 -3.70 41.17
C LYS A 347 27.28 -4.02 39.95
N GLY A 348 26.42 -3.09 39.52
CA GLY A 348 25.65 -3.22 38.29
C GLY A 348 26.38 -2.54 37.13
N ASP A 349 26.50 -3.23 36.00
CA ASP A 349 27.34 -2.90 34.83
C ASP A 349 27.02 -1.59 34.08
N ASN A 350 26.28 -0.63 34.68
CA ASN A 350 25.67 0.50 33.96
C ASN A 350 26.18 1.89 34.36
N ILE A 351 27.09 2.01 35.34
CA ILE A 351 27.66 3.30 35.76
C ILE A 351 29.09 3.45 35.22
N GLN A 352 29.29 4.45 34.35
CA GLN A 352 30.59 4.75 33.73
C GLN A 352 31.47 5.64 34.62
N LYS A 353 30.87 6.58 35.37
CA LYS A 353 31.59 7.50 36.25
C LYS A 353 30.67 7.94 37.39
N LEU A 354 31.22 8.10 38.59
CA LEU A 354 30.51 8.68 39.73
C LEU A 354 31.45 9.64 40.46
N GLN A 355 31.09 10.92 40.51
CA GLN A 355 31.87 11.98 41.15
C GLN A 355 31.00 12.73 42.16
N ILE A 356 31.56 13.04 43.33
CA ILE A 356 30.84 13.73 44.40
C ILE A 356 31.46 15.11 44.58
N HIS A 357 30.65 16.15 44.35
CA HIS A 357 31.00 17.55 44.47
C HIS A 357 30.22 18.19 45.62
N GLY A 358 30.78 18.15 46.83
CA GLY A 358 30.12 18.72 48.02
C GLY A 358 28.79 18.03 48.31
N GLU A 359 27.68 18.76 48.17
CA GLU A 359 26.31 18.23 48.34
C GLU A 359 25.73 17.59 47.07
N ASN A 360 26.44 17.68 45.94
CA ASN A 360 25.97 17.17 44.64
C ASN A 360 26.67 15.86 44.28
N VAL A 361 25.92 14.91 43.72
CA VAL A 361 26.45 13.65 43.18
C VAL A 361 26.22 13.65 41.68
N GLU A 362 27.30 13.59 40.92
CA GLU A 362 27.28 13.43 39.47
C GLU A 362 27.47 11.95 39.13
N ILE A 363 26.51 11.37 38.41
CA ILE A 363 26.53 9.97 37.97
C ILE A 363 26.43 9.96 36.45
N GLN A 364 27.47 9.43 35.81
CA GLN A 364 27.54 9.23 34.37
C GLN A 364 27.27 7.75 34.07
N LEU A 365 26.20 7.48 33.33
CA LEU A 365 25.81 6.13 32.90
C LEU A 365 26.45 5.80 31.54
N ILE A 366 26.68 4.52 31.27
CA ILE A 366 27.18 4.08 29.96
C ILE A 366 26.07 4.25 28.93
N GLU A 367 26.26 5.11 27.93
CA GLU A 367 25.34 5.21 26.79
C GLU A 367 25.51 4.00 25.86
N GLY A 368 24.49 3.13 25.83
CA GLY A 368 24.23 2.26 24.68
C GLY A 368 24.14 0.76 24.96
N HIS A 369 22.97 0.31 25.42
CA HIS A 369 22.13 -0.77 24.87
C HIS A 369 21.18 -1.26 25.98
N GLU A 370 19.87 -1.18 25.74
CA GLU A 370 18.78 -1.58 26.66
C GLU A 370 19.05 -2.92 27.38
N PRO A 371 18.66 -3.06 28.68
CA PRO A 371 17.27 -3.41 28.99
C PRO A 371 16.69 -2.88 30.31
N GLY A 372 15.40 -2.49 30.27
CA GLY A 372 14.45 -2.84 31.34
C GLY A 372 14.27 -1.94 32.56
N LEU A 373 14.54 -0.63 32.48
CA LEU A 373 14.11 0.34 33.50
C LEU A 373 13.03 1.26 32.93
N HIS A 374 11.78 1.11 33.40
CA HIS A 374 10.69 2.00 33.01
C HIS A 374 10.47 3.09 34.05
N PHE A 375 10.78 4.32 33.68
CA PHE A 375 10.43 5.53 34.43
C PHE A 375 8.93 5.80 34.21
N LYS A 376 8.09 5.78 35.26
CA LYS A 376 6.62 5.98 35.09
C LYS A 376 6.18 7.45 35.13
N GLY A 377 7.13 8.39 35.30
CA GLY A 377 6.92 9.83 35.13
C GLY A 377 6.95 10.63 36.44
N LEU A 378 7.16 11.95 36.30
CA LEU A 378 7.02 12.93 37.37
C LEU A 378 5.53 13.24 37.59
N ARG A 379 5.02 13.11 38.82
CA ARG A 379 3.70 13.64 39.18
C ARG A 379 3.86 14.85 40.11
N LYS A 380 3.22 15.96 39.75
CA LYS A 380 3.01 17.10 40.67
C LYS A 380 1.78 16.76 41.53
N ASP A 381 2.00 16.28 42.74
CA ASP A 381 0.92 16.13 43.71
C ASP A 381 0.74 17.47 44.44
N TYR A 382 -0.41 18.12 44.24
CA TYR A 382 -0.80 19.31 45.00
C TYR A 382 -1.39 18.85 46.34
N VAL A 383 -0.64 19.05 47.43
CA VAL A 383 -1.20 19.02 48.79
C VAL A 383 -0.74 20.28 49.50
N ASP A 384 -1.69 20.98 50.12
CA ASP A 384 -1.48 22.29 50.72
C ASP A 384 -0.26 22.33 51.66
N GLY A 385 0.70 23.21 51.32
CA GLY A 385 1.69 23.73 52.25
C GLY A 385 3.15 23.29 52.07
N VAL A 386 3.50 22.36 51.17
CA VAL A 386 4.93 22.00 50.96
C VAL A 386 5.24 21.68 49.48
N ASN A 387 6.00 22.54 48.81
CA ASN A 387 6.56 22.27 47.48
C ASN A 387 7.69 21.23 47.56
N LYS A 388 7.38 19.95 47.37
CA LYS A 388 8.40 18.91 47.13
C LYS A 388 7.99 18.04 45.95
N ALA A 389 8.96 17.67 45.11
CA ALA A 389 8.77 16.65 44.09
C ALA A 389 8.83 15.27 44.75
N ARG A 390 7.86 14.41 44.42
CA ARG A 390 7.82 13.01 44.84
C ARG A 390 8.30 12.15 43.67
N ILE A 391 9.27 11.28 43.92
CA ILE A 391 9.73 10.29 42.94
C ILE A 391 9.11 8.95 43.30
N GLU A 392 8.29 8.40 42.41
CA GLU A 392 7.75 7.06 42.55
C GLU A 392 8.52 6.12 41.62
N THR A 393 9.19 5.12 42.18
CA THR A 393 9.84 4.06 41.42
C THR A 393 9.06 2.76 41.61
N LEU A 394 8.71 2.13 40.49
CA LEU A 394 8.12 0.79 40.47
C LEU A 394 9.21 -0.20 40.12
N THR A 395 9.60 -1.05 41.07
CA THR A 395 10.43 -2.21 40.77
C THR A 395 9.54 -3.44 40.68
N SER A 396 9.38 -4.01 39.49
CA SER A 396 8.87 -5.38 39.36
C SER A 396 9.95 -6.26 38.74
N TRP A 397 10.36 -7.29 39.47
CA TRP A 397 10.97 -8.49 38.89
C TRP A 397 9.87 -9.53 38.75
N GLY A 398 9.89 -10.31 37.68
CA GLY A 398 8.76 -11.11 37.20
C GLY A 398 8.12 -12.09 38.20
N SER A 399 6.85 -12.39 37.90
CA SER A 399 5.93 -13.40 38.47
C SER A 399 5.84 -13.50 39.98
N ASP A 400 4.68 -13.09 40.48
CA ASP A 400 4.13 -13.37 41.82
C ASP A 400 4.96 -12.86 42.99
N ASP A 401 4.92 -11.54 43.25
CA ASP A 401 4.80 -11.01 44.61
C ASP A 401 4.54 -9.48 44.63
N VAL A 402 3.88 -9.03 45.70
CA VAL A 402 3.28 -7.71 45.91
C VAL A 402 4.22 -6.54 45.63
N VAL A 403 3.77 -5.61 44.77
CA VAL A 403 4.41 -4.31 44.53
C VAL A 403 4.54 -3.55 45.86
N LYS A 404 5.77 -3.23 46.27
CA LYS A 404 6.01 -2.29 47.36
C LYS A 404 6.34 -0.93 46.78
N ASP A 405 5.48 0.05 47.05
CA ASP A 405 5.74 1.44 46.75
C ASP A 405 6.67 2.04 47.82
N THR A 406 7.86 2.47 47.42
CA THR A 406 8.75 3.29 48.25
C THR A 406 8.64 4.76 47.86
N HIS A 407 8.52 5.63 48.86
CA HIS A 407 8.32 7.06 48.68
C HIS A 407 9.48 7.83 49.29
N ASP A 408 10.12 8.69 48.50
CA ASP A 408 11.09 9.66 49.00
C ASP A 408 10.80 11.06 48.45
N TYR A 409 11.12 12.05 49.29
CA TYR A 409 10.94 13.47 49.00
C TYR A 409 12.28 14.12 48.68
N VAL A 410 12.41 14.71 47.49
CA VAL A 410 13.64 15.41 47.07
C VAL A 410 13.37 16.91 46.99
N ASN A 411 14.23 17.71 47.62
CA ASN A 411 14.02 19.16 47.71
C ASN A 411 14.45 19.93 46.44
N LYS A 412 15.34 19.39 45.60
CA LYS A 412 15.71 19.96 44.30
C LYS A 412 16.51 18.95 43.47
N ILE A 413 16.28 18.91 42.16
CA ILE A 413 17.12 18.22 41.17
C ILE A 413 17.44 19.26 40.09
N SER A 414 18.72 19.46 39.79
CA SER A 414 19.19 20.26 38.65
C SER A 414 19.81 19.34 37.61
N ALA A 415 19.54 19.63 36.34
CA ALA A 415 20.09 18.92 35.18
C ALA A 415 21.60 19.11 35.05
#